data_AF-A0A3D2SQI9-F1
#
_entry.id   AF-A0A3D2SQI9-F1
#
_cell.length_a   1.000
_cell.length_b   1.000
_cell.length_c   1.000
_cell.angle_alpha   90.00
_cell.angle_beta   90.00
_cell.angle_gamma   90.00
#
_symmetry.space_group_name_H-M   'P 1'
#
loop_
_entity.id
_entity.type
_entity.pdbx_description
1 polymer ?
#
loop_
_entity_poly.entity_id
_entity_poly.type
_entity_poly.pdbx_seq_one_letter_code
_entity_poly.pdbx_strand_id
1 'polypeptide(L)'
;VQDGFVTGEVKGAIVDGARKAELLTQLADKMGISLEQAMAVGDGANDLPMLSIAGLGVAFRAKPLVRQNANQAISSVGLDGVLYLLGMHDKDLNRA
;
A
#
# COMPACT_ATOMS: atom_id res chain seq x y z
N VAL A 1 3.23 14.67 22.83
CA VAL A 1 2.87 14.18 24.18
C VAL A 1 3.56 15.07 25.19
N GLN A 2 2.81 15.57 26.15
CA GLN A 2 3.29 16.38 27.26
C GLN A 2 2.60 15.88 28.53
N ASP A 3 3.38 15.63 29.58
CA ASP A 3 2.89 15.15 30.88
C ASP A 3 2.01 13.89 30.80
N GLY A 4 2.31 12.99 29.85
CA GLY A 4 1.55 11.76 29.63
C GLY A 4 0.29 11.93 28.77
N PHE A 5 -0.05 13.14 28.33
CA PHE A 5 -1.23 13.42 27.52
C PHE A 5 -0.88 13.75 26.06
N VAL A 6 -1.75 13.36 25.15
CA VAL A 6 -1.66 13.77 23.73
C VAL A 6 -2.00 15.24 23.61
N THR A 7 -1.14 16.00 22.95
CA THR A 7 -1.29 17.46 22.80
C THR A 7 -2.15 17.85 21.61
N GLY A 8 -2.46 16.90 20.71
CA GLY A 8 -3.10 17.17 19.42
C GLY A 8 -2.15 17.72 18.34
N GLU A 9 -0.96 18.18 18.74
CA GLU A 9 0.08 18.61 17.81
C GLU A 9 0.83 17.41 17.20
N VAL A 10 1.00 17.44 15.89
CA VAL A 10 1.82 16.48 15.14
C VAL A 10 3.24 17.04 15.03
N LYS A 11 4.25 16.21 15.36
CA LYS A 11 5.66 16.53 15.16
C LYS A 11 6.21 15.75 13.97
N GLY A 12 7.06 16.38 13.18
CA GLY A 12 7.66 15.79 11.98
C GLY A 12 6.85 16.01 10.72
N ALA A 13 7.27 15.38 9.63
CA ALA A 13 6.60 15.51 8.34
C ALA A 13 5.28 14.74 8.33
N ILE A 14 4.23 15.38 7.81
CA ILE A 14 2.93 14.73 7.59
C ILE A 14 3.08 13.72 6.46
N VAL A 15 2.60 12.50 6.70
CA VAL A 15 2.56 11.45 5.68
C VAL A 15 1.24 11.52 4.93
N ASP A 16 1.20 12.38 3.91
CA ASP A 16 0.09 12.47 2.97
C ASP A 16 0.30 11.51 1.77
N GLY A 17 -0.57 11.59 0.77
CA GLY A 17 -0.50 10.69 -0.39
C GLY A 17 0.75 10.88 -1.24
N ALA A 18 1.19 12.12 -1.45
CA ALA A 18 2.43 12.40 -2.18
C ALA A 18 3.64 11.85 -1.41
N ARG A 19 3.67 12.06 -0.09
CA ARG A 19 4.75 11.56 0.76
C ARG A 19 4.81 10.03 0.78
N LYS A 20 3.67 9.34 0.72
CA LYS A 20 3.64 7.86 0.58
C LYS A 20 4.29 7.40 -0.72
N ALA A 21 4.00 8.05 -1.83
CA ALA A 21 4.62 7.74 -3.12
C ALA A 21 6.14 7.97 -3.07
N GLU A 22 6.60 9.10 -2.53
CA GLU A 22 8.03 9.39 -2.34
C GLU A 22 8.71 8.33 -1.47
N LEU A 23 8.07 7.91 -0.38
CA LEU A 23 8.61 6.89 0.52
C LEU A 23 8.76 5.54 -0.18
N LEU A 24 7.82 5.16 -1.04
CA LEU A 24 7.91 3.95 -1.84
C LEU A 24 9.09 4.02 -2.82
N THR A 25 9.28 5.14 -3.53
CA THR A 25 10.45 5.35 -4.39
C THR A 25 11.75 5.27 -3.61
N GLN A 26 11.85 5.96 -2.46
CA GLN A 26 13.03 5.92 -1.61
C GLN A 26 13.35 4.50 -1.11
N LEU A 27 12.31 3.71 -0.80
CA LEU A 27 12.48 2.33 -0.37
C LEU A 27 12.96 1.44 -1.53
N ALA A 28 12.38 1.59 -2.72
CA ALA A 28 12.80 0.86 -3.92
C ALA A 28 14.27 1.14 -4.25
N ASP A 29 14.67 2.41 -4.23
CA ASP A 29 16.05 2.84 -4.44
C ASP A 29 17.00 2.22 -3.40
N LYS A 30 16.60 2.26 -2.11
CA LYS A 30 17.40 1.68 -1.01
C LYS A 30 17.55 0.17 -1.14
N MET A 31 16.55 -0.51 -1.69
CA MET A 31 16.56 -1.96 -1.92
C MET A 31 17.21 -2.35 -3.24
N GLY A 32 17.54 -1.38 -4.11
CA GLY A 32 18.11 -1.63 -5.43
C GLY A 32 17.13 -2.33 -6.39
N ILE A 33 15.83 -2.11 -6.21
CA ILE A 33 14.77 -2.66 -7.06
C ILE A 33 14.06 -1.55 -7.82
N SER A 34 13.54 -1.88 -8.99
CA SER A 34 12.68 -0.98 -9.74
C SER A 34 11.29 -0.88 -9.12
N LEU A 35 10.57 0.22 -9.36
CA LEU A 35 9.18 0.36 -8.90
C LEU A 35 8.26 -0.67 -9.54
N GLU A 36 8.58 -1.14 -10.75
CA GLU A 36 7.91 -2.23 -11.46
C GLU A 36 7.96 -3.56 -10.70
N GLN A 37 8.96 -3.74 -9.82
CA GLN A 37 9.10 -4.91 -8.95
C GLN A 37 8.42 -4.71 -7.58
N ALA A 38 7.86 -3.53 -7.32
CA ALA A 38 7.20 -3.20 -6.07
C ALA A 38 5.69 -3.42 -6.15
N MET A 39 5.13 -3.97 -5.07
CA MET A 39 3.70 -4.03 -4.84
C MET A 39 3.32 -3.06 -3.72
N ALA A 40 2.27 -2.29 -3.95
CA ALA A 40 1.69 -1.40 -2.94
C ALA A 40 0.23 -1.77 -2.70
N VAL A 41 -0.20 -1.77 -1.43
CA VAL A 41 -1.58 -2.09 -1.03
C VAL A 41 -2.15 -0.95 -0.19
N GLY A 42 -3.36 -0.50 -0.49
CA GLY A 42 -4.02 0.61 0.21
C GLY A 42 -5.54 0.59 0.06
N ASP A 43 -6.25 1.30 0.92
CA ASP A 43 -7.73 1.30 1.00
C ASP A 43 -8.36 2.68 0.69
N GLY A 44 -7.55 3.74 0.76
CA GLY A 44 -8.01 5.12 0.72
C GLY A 44 -7.56 5.90 -0.52
N ALA A 45 -8.22 7.04 -0.76
CA ALA A 45 -7.84 7.96 -1.84
C ALA A 45 -6.45 8.58 -1.63
N ASN A 46 -6.00 8.67 -0.38
CA ASN A 46 -4.65 9.07 -0.01
C ASN A 46 -3.58 8.06 -0.43
N ASP A 47 -3.94 6.83 -0.77
CA ASP A 47 -2.97 5.84 -1.26
C ASP A 47 -2.81 5.89 -2.78
N LEU A 48 -3.73 6.55 -3.51
CA LEU A 48 -3.72 6.56 -4.97
C LEU A 48 -2.39 6.99 -5.59
N PRO A 49 -1.70 8.05 -5.11
CA PRO A 49 -0.39 8.40 -5.67
C PRO A 49 0.67 7.32 -5.48
N MET A 50 0.62 6.56 -4.38
CA MET A 50 1.53 5.45 -4.11
C MET A 50 1.16 4.22 -4.95
N LEU A 51 -0.14 3.92 -5.04
CA LEU A 51 -0.64 2.79 -5.83
C LEU A 51 -0.36 2.97 -7.32
N SER A 52 -0.41 4.20 -7.84
CA SER A 52 -0.21 4.48 -9.26
C SER A 52 1.24 4.37 -9.73
N ILE A 53 2.21 4.47 -8.82
CA ILE A 53 3.64 4.35 -9.17
C ILE A 53 4.20 2.94 -8.94
N ALA A 54 3.50 2.08 -8.21
CA ALA A 54 3.91 0.70 -7.99
C ALA A 54 3.66 -0.14 -9.25
N GLY A 55 4.55 -1.10 -9.53
CA GLY A 55 4.33 -2.09 -10.59
C GLY A 55 3.05 -2.87 -10.41
N LEU A 56 2.66 -3.11 -9.15
CA LEU A 56 1.37 -3.68 -8.79
C LEU A 56 0.72 -2.91 -7.63
N GLY A 57 -0.16 -1.97 -7.97
CA GLY A 57 -1.03 -1.27 -7.02
C GLY A 57 -2.34 -2.01 -6.76
N VAL A 58 -2.59 -2.35 -5.49
CA VAL A 58 -3.78 -3.10 -5.04
C VAL A 58 -4.65 -2.25 -4.12
N ALA A 59 -5.86 -1.94 -4.57
CA ALA A 59 -6.91 -1.35 -3.73
C ALA A 59 -7.58 -2.43 -2.88
N PHE A 60 -7.38 -2.41 -1.57
CA PHE A 60 -7.98 -3.35 -0.62
C PHE A 60 -9.21 -2.75 0.04
N ARG A 61 -10.39 -3.38 -0.15
CA ARG A 61 -11.70 -2.94 0.40
C ARG A 61 -12.00 -1.46 0.19
N ALA A 62 -11.51 -0.93 -0.92
CA ALA A 62 -11.46 0.50 -1.12
C ALA A 62 -12.81 1.08 -1.56
N LYS A 63 -13.03 2.36 -1.26
CA LYS A 63 -14.21 3.12 -1.74
C LYS A 63 -14.27 3.11 -3.28
N PRO A 64 -15.45 3.25 -3.90
CA PRO A 64 -15.61 3.17 -5.37
C PRO A 64 -14.61 4.01 -6.17
N LEU A 65 -14.35 5.25 -5.72
CA LEU A 65 -13.40 6.16 -6.37
C LEU A 65 -11.96 5.62 -6.36
N VAL A 66 -11.56 4.93 -5.30
CA VAL A 66 -10.22 4.35 -5.18
C VAL A 66 -10.10 3.12 -6.07
N ARG A 67 -11.15 2.28 -6.14
CA ARG A 67 -11.20 1.09 -6.99
C ARG A 67 -11.06 1.39 -8.48
N GLN A 68 -11.56 2.54 -8.94
CA GLN A 68 -11.46 2.96 -10.34
C GLN A 68 -10.06 3.42 -10.74
N ASN A 69 -9.23 3.82 -9.77
CA ASN A 69 -7.91 4.43 -10.02
C ASN A 69 -6.74 3.50 -9.65
N ALA A 70 -7.01 2.32 -9.07
CA ALA A 70 -5.99 1.31 -8.78
C ALA A 70 -5.96 0.23 -9.86
N ASN A 71 -4.78 -0.30 -10.16
CA ASN A 71 -4.57 -1.32 -11.20
C ASN A 71 -5.32 -2.63 -10.88
N GLN A 72 -5.42 -2.99 -9.60
CA GLN A 72 -6.15 -4.16 -9.11
C GLN A 72 -6.95 -3.80 -7.86
N ALA A 73 -8.09 -4.48 -7.65
CA ALA A 73 -8.90 -4.29 -6.46
C ALA A 73 -9.32 -5.62 -5.84
N ILE A 74 -9.04 -5.78 -4.54
CA ILE A 74 -9.47 -6.93 -3.73
C ILE A 74 -10.59 -6.45 -2.80
N SER A 75 -11.80 -6.95 -3.03
CA SER A 75 -13.01 -6.50 -2.29
C SER A 75 -13.71 -7.59 -1.49
N SER A 76 -13.53 -8.86 -1.86
CA SER A 76 -14.31 -10.00 -1.35
C SER A 76 -13.52 -10.98 -0.48
N VAL A 77 -12.20 -10.88 -0.43
CA VAL A 77 -11.31 -11.77 0.34
C VAL A 77 -10.48 -10.97 1.35
N GLY A 78 -9.76 -11.67 2.23
CA GLY A 78 -8.83 -11.05 3.18
C GLY A 78 -7.58 -10.49 2.48
N LEU A 79 -6.67 -9.94 3.28
CA LEU A 79 -5.40 -9.40 2.77
C LEU A 79 -4.47 -10.50 2.21
N ASP A 80 -4.66 -11.73 2.66
CA ASP A 80 -4.09 -12.97 2.10
C ASP A 80 -4.42 -13.15 0.61
N GLY A 81 -5.53 -12.56 0.13
CA GLY A 81 -5.87 -12.48 -1.29
C GLY A 81 -4.75 -11.92 -2.18
N VAL A 82 -3.88 -11.08 -1.61
CA VAL A 82 -2.72 -10.50 -2.31
C VAL A 82 -1.71 -11.56 -2.73
N LEU A 83 -1.59 -12.67 -1.98
CA LEU A 83 -0.63 -13.74 -2.27
C LEU A 83 -0.94 -14.43 -3.60
N TYR A 84 -2.21 -14.54 -3.97
CA TYR A 84 -2.61 -15.06 -5.28
C TYR A 84 -2.18 -14.14 -6.43
N LEU A 85 -2.13 -12.82 -6.20
CA LEU A 85 -1.59 -11.87 -7.19
C LEU A 85 -0.07 -11.99 -7.36
N LEU A 86 0.62 -12.51 -6.34
CA LEU A 86 2.03 -12.89 -6.41
C LEU A 86 2.25 -14.29 -7.00
N GLY A 87 1.19 -14.98 -7.43
CA GLY A 87 1.26 -16.30 -8.03
C GLY A 87 1.29 -17.46 -7.03
N MET A 88 0.98 -17.23 -5.75
CA MET A 88 0.83 -18.31 -4.77
C MET A 88 -0.49 -19.06 -4.97
N HIS A 89 -0.46 -20.37 -4.69
CA HIS A 89 -1.62 -21.25 -4.78
C HIS A 89 -1.94 -21.84 -3.40
N ASP A 90 -3.14 -22.39 -3.21
CA ASP A 90 -3.57 -22.97 -1.93
C ASP A 90 -2.61 -24.04 -1.38
N LYS A 91 -2.00 -24.81 -2.29
CA LYS A 91 -0.98 -25.82 -1.95
C LYS A 91 0.29 -25.23 -1.34
N ASP A 92 0.60 -23.97 -1.63
CA ASP A 92 1.78 -23.26 -1.11
C ASP A 92 1.47 -22.65 0.26
N LEU A 93 0.23 -22.21 0.48
CA LEU A 93 -0.23 -21.62 1.75
C LEU A 93 -0.34 -22.66 2.88
N ASN A 94 -0.68 -23.90 2.55
CA ASN A 94 -0.80 -25.00 3.52
C ASN A 94 0.54 -25.62 3.94
N ARG A 95 1.67 -25.09 3.45
CA ARG A 95 3.03 -25.63 3.70
C ARG A 95 3.93 -24.71 4.52
N ALA A 96 3.46 -23.51 4.87
CA ALA A 96 4.23 -22.48 5.58
C ALA A 96 4.04 -22.55 7.10
#